data_AF-A0AA95G5X6-F1
#
_entry.id   AF-A0AA95G5X6-F1
#
_cell.length_a   1.000
_cell.length_b   1.000
_cell.length_c   1.000
_cell.angle_alpha   90.00
_cell.angle_beta   90.00
_cell.angle_gamma   90.00
#
_symmetry.space_group_name_H-M   'P 1'
#
loop_
_entity.id
_entity.type
_entity.pdbx_description
1 polymer ?
#
loop_
_entity_poly.entity_id
_entity_poly.type
_entity_poly.pdbx_seq_one_letter_code
_entity_poly.pdbx_strand_id
1 'polypeptide(L)'
;MQIKTDLIKDCFELIKPILDQIVLRFYDNLFLDFPQTKQILIKYDLEKQKKVLINSLITIIDNLENKKNLSQFLQELSEQLQKLPISDPHYDWAAQTFLKTLGQFLGRSWSSDLSQEWGCVFNLIVNTLKQGVNSNMQNDLQHSIVAHSSQEQIISDGKHETSCLTDEFKLNIQNAVKAIVLKQIKLEVEKYLKEELIEISRMTPEELIAVAIQPKS
;
A
#
# COMPACT_ATOMS: atom_id res chain seq x y z
N MET A 1 -1.26 -23.80 4.01
CA MET A 1 -0.01 -23.31 3.42
C MET A 1 0.56 -22.21 4.30
N GLN A 2 1.77 -22.42 4.81
CA GLN A 2 2.49 -21.41 5.60
C GLN A 2 2.77 -20.19 4.72
N ILE A 3 2.35 -19.00 5.15
CA ILE A 3 2.73 -17.74 4.49
C ILE A 3 4.26 -17.72 4.45
N LYS A 4 4.85 -17.49 3.27
CA LYS A 4 6.29 -17.30 3.13
C LYS A 4 6.66 -15.93 3.68
N THR A 5 6.85 -15.84 4.99
CA THR A 5 7.06 -14.58 5.71
C THR A 5 8.28 -13.82 5.21
N ASP A 6 9.36 -14.52 4.87
CA ASP A 6 10.58 -13.92 4.32
C ASP A 6 10.32 -13.20 2.99
N LEU A 7 9.57 -13.82 2.05
CA LEU A 7 9.23 -13.21 0.77
C LEU A 7 8.41 -11.91 0.94
N ILE A 8 7.47 -11.91 1.89
CA ILE A 8 6.66 -10.73 2.21
C ILE A 8 7.51 -9.64 2.85
N LYS A 9 8.34 -9.98 3.83
CA LYS A 9 9.20 -9.02 4.53
C LYS A 9 10.23 -8.40 3.60
N ASP A 10 10.88 -9.19 2.74
CA ASP A 10 11.85 -8.71 1.76
C ASP A 10 11.20 -7.76 0.73
N CYS A 11 10.02 -8.15 0.21
CA CYS A 11 9.24 -7.28 -0.65
C CYS A 11 8.85 -5.98 0.09
N PHE A 12 8.43 -6.09 1.36
CA PHE A 12 7.95 -4.96 2.12
C PHE A 12 9.04 -3.95 2.45
N GLU A 13 10.23 -4.40 2.88
CA GLU A 13 11.38 -3.53 3.14
C GLU A 13 11.79 -2.72 1.90
N LEU A 14 11.63 -3.29 0.71
CA LEU A 14 11.92 -2.59 -0.54
C LEU A 14 10.87 -1.54 -0.91
N ILE A 15 9.59 -1.76 -0.59
CA ILE A 15 8.53 -0.78 -0.87
C ILE A 15 8.29 0.22 0.27
N LYS A 16 8.78 -0.04 1.48
CA LYS A 16 8.63 0.82 2.67
C LYS A 16 9.01 2.29 2.40
N PRO A 17 10.10 2.63 1.68
CA PRO A 17 10.46 4.02 1.38
C PRO A 17 9.46 4.77 0.48
N ILE A 18 8.61 4.05 -0.25
CA ILE A 18 7.59 4.61 -1.15
C ILE A 18 6.17 4.24 -0.73
N LEU A 19 5.99 3.75 0.49
CA LEU A 19 4.70 3.24 0.97
C LEU A 19 3.63 4.34 0.98
N ASP A 20 4.00 5.60 1.25
CA ASP A 20 3.12 6.77 1.12
C ASP A 20 2.53 6.90 -0.29
N GLN A 21 3.34 6.69 -1.32
CA GLN A 21 2.94 6.81 -2.73
C GLN A 21 2.07 5.63 -3.15
N ILE A 22 2.40 4.43 -2.68
CA ILE A 22 1.58 3.22 -2.88
C ILE A 22 0.21 3.42 -2.26
N VAL A 23 0.15 3.91 -1.02
CA VAL A 23 -1.11 4.14 -0.30
C VAL A 23 -1.92 5.26 -0.96
N LEU A 24 -1.28 6.33 -1.44
CA LEU A 24 -1.95 7.36 -2.23
C LEU A 24 -2.59 6.75 -3.48
N ARG A 25 -1.84 5.95 -4.25
CA ARG A 25 -2.35 5.29 -5.45
C ARG A 25 -3.44 4.26 -5.14
N PHE A 26 -3.37 3.60 -3.98
CA PHE A 26 -4.41 2.71 -3.50
C PHE A 26 -5.74 3.45 -3.35
N TYR A 27 -5.76 4.62 -2.71
CA TYR A 27 -6.99 5.41 -2.59
C TYR A 27 -7.51 5.90 -3.96
N ASP A 28 -6.62 6.31 -4.87
CA ASP A 28 -7.02 6.66 -6.24
C ASP A 28 -7.70 5.48 -6.94
N ASN A 29 -7.08 4.30 -6.89
CA ASN A 29 -7.63 3.07 -7.49
C ASN A 29 -8.94 2.67 -6.80
N LEU A 30 -9.03 2.80 -5.46
CA LEU A 30 -10.22 2.45 -4.68
C LEU A 30 -11.41 3.31 -5.07
N PHE A 31 -11.21 4.62 -5.22
CA PHE A 31 -12.27 5.54 -5.60
C PHE A 31 -12.65 5.44 -7.07
N LEU A 32 -11.73 4.98 -7.91
CA LEU A 32 -12.00 4.73 -9.32
C LEU A 32 -12.82 3.45 -9.52
N ASP A 33 -12.41 2.36 -8.87
CA ASP A 33 -13.08 1.05 -9.01
C ASP A 33 -14.37 0.97 -8.18
N PHE A 34 -14.42 1.65 -7.02
CA PHE A 34 -15.54 1.61 -6.08
C PHE A 34 -15.95 3.02 -5.60
N PRO A 35 -16.57 3.85 -6.45
CA PRO A 35 -16.87 5.26 -6.14
C PRO A 35 -17.69 5.49 -4.85
N GLN A 36 -18.51 4.52 -4.44
CA GLN A 36 -19.28 4.56 -3.18
C GLN A 36 -18.39 4.69 -1.94
N THR A 37 -17.16 4.16 -1.98
CA THR A 37 -16.21 4.25 -0.87
C THR A 37 -15.78 5.69 -0.57
N LYS A 38 -15.79 6.55 -1.60
CA LYS A 38 -15.49 7.98 -1.45
C LYS A 38 -16.52 8.68 -0.57
N GLN A 39 -17.80 8.33 -0.68
CA GLN A 39 -18.87 8.93 0.12
C GLN A 39 -18.78 8.55 1.61
N ILE A 40 -18.22 7.38 1.90
CA ILE A 40 -17.95 6.92 3.26
C ILE A 40 -16.74 7.68 3.82
N LEU A 41 -15.66 7.75 3.05
CA LEU A 41 -14.37 8.30 3.49
C LEU A 41 -14.32 9.83 3.51
N ILE A 42 -15.15 10.55 2.75
CA ILE A 42 -15.19 12.02 2.75
C ILE A 42 -15.56 12.63 4.11
N LYS A 43 -16.19 11.84 4.99
CA LYS A 43 -16.52 12.23 6.37
C LYS A 43 -15.30 12.16 7.30
N TYR A 44 -14.17 11.64 6.83
CA TYR A 44 -12.95 11.42 7.60
C TYR A 44 -11.76 12.14 6.97
N ASP A 45 -10.77 12.42 7.82
CA ASP A 45 -9.50 13.00 7.39
C ASP A 45 -8.67 11.93 6.66
N LEU A 46 -8.61 12.03 5.32
CA LEU A 46 -7.88 11.08 4.48
C LEU A 46 -6.39 11.01 4.80
N GLU A 47 -5.75 12.11 5.21
CA GLU A 47 -4.33 12.11 5.58
C GLU A 47 -4.10 11.31 6.87
N LYS A 48 -5.01 11.42 7.83
CA LYS A 48 -4.98 10.56 9.02
C LYS A 48 -5.24 9.10 8.66
N GLN A 49 -6.19 8.81 7.79
CA GLN A 49 -6.50 7.44 7.36
C GLN A 49 -5.31 6.79 6.62
N LYS A 50 -4.63 7.53 5.74
CA LYS A 50 -3.39 7.07 5.10
C LYS A 50 -2.33 6.67 6.13
N LYS A 51 -2.08 7.52 7.12
CA LYS A 51 -1.10 7.24 8.19
C LYS A 51 -1.49 6.00 9.01
N VAL A 52 -2.76 5.86 9.35
CA VAL A 52 -3.27 4.66 10.05
C VAL A 52 -3.03 3.41 9.20
N LEU A 53 -3.37 3.44 7.91
CA LEU A 53 -3.16 2.31 7.01
C LEU A 53 -1.67 1.93 6.91
N ILE A 54 -0.79 2.92 6.72
CA ILE A 54 0.65 2.72 6.63
C ILE A 54 1.21 2.09 7.92
N ASN A 55 0.89 2.67 9.06
CA ASN A 55 1.37 2.17 10.36
C ASN A 55 0.85 0.75 10.63
N SER A 56 -0.41 0.47 10.27
CA SER A 56 -0.98 -0.86 10.39
C SER A 56 -0.27 -1.88 9.50
N LEU A 57 0.01 -1.55 8.23
CA LEU A 57 0.77 -2.43 7.33
C LEU A 57 2.16 -2.74 7.88
N ILE A 58 2.88 -1.71 8.34
CA ILE A 58 4.21 -1.89 8.96
C ILE A 58 4.10 -2.83 10.16
N THR A 59 3.19 -2.54 11.09
CA THR A 59 3.04 -3.32 12.32
C THR A 59 2.66 -4.76 12.04
N ILE A 60 1.75 -5.01 11.09
CA ILE A 60 1.32 -6.35 10.71
C ILE A 60 2.49 -7.15 10.13
N ILE A 61 3.23 -6.57 9.19
CA ILE A 61 4.32 -7.25 8.48
C ILE A 61 5.49 -7.54 9.41
N ASP A 62 5.85 -6.57 10.27
CA ASP A 62 6.89 -6.74 11.28
C ASP A 62 6.54 -7.85 12.29
N ASN A 63 5.25 -8.13 12.51
CA ASN A 63 4.77 -9.13 13.47
C ASN A 63 4.21 -10.41 12.83
N LEU A 64 4.37 -10.66 11.53
CA LEU A 64 3.83 -11.87 10.86
C LEU A 64 4.25 -13.19 11.53
N GLU A 65 5.44 -13.22 12.14
CA GLU A 65 5.95 -14.39 12.87
C GLU A 65 5.60 -14.36 14.37
N ASN A 66 5.35 -13.16 14.91
CA ASN A 66 4.96 -12.99 16.30
C ASN A 66 3.43 -13.00 16.44
N LYS A 67 2.87 -14.22 16.39
CA LYS A 67 1.42 -14.45 16.44
C LYS A 67 0.72 -13.77 17.61
N LYS A 68 1.35 -13.70 18.79
CA LYS A 68 0.76 -13.08 19.98
C LYS A 68 0.61 -11.57 19.80
N ASN A 69 1.67 -10.89 19.37
CA ASN A 69 1.64 -9.45 19.16
C ASN A 69 0.74 -9.07 17.99
N LEU A 70 0.82 -9.83 16.89
CA LEU A 70 -0.04 -9.64 15.73
C LEU A 70 -1.51 -9.79 16.10
N SER A 71 -1.83 -10.81 16.89
CA SER A 71 -3.18 -11.06 17.40
C SER A 71 -3.68 -9.86 18.21
N GLN A 72 -2.91 -9.40 19.19
CA GLN A 72 -3.31 -8.27 20.02
C GLN A 72 -3.53 -7.00 19.19
N PHE A 73 -2.61 -6.69 18.27
CA PHE A 73 -2.72 -5.52 17.40
C PHE A 73 -3.96 -5.57 16.50
N LEU A 74 -4.25 -6.72 15.88
CA LEU A 74 -5.41 -6.86 15.01
C LEU A 74 -6.73 -6.77 15.78
N GLN A 75 -6.77 -7.20 17.06
CA GLN A 75 -7.94 -6.99 17.92
C GLN A 75 -8.19 -5.50 18.17
N GLU A 76 -7.16 -4.76 18.60
CA GLU A 76 -7.26 -3.31 18.83
C GLU A 76 -7.67 -2.57 17.55
N LEU A 77 -7.12 -2.97 16.40
CA LEU A 77 -7.51 -2.42 15.10
C LEU A 77 -8.97 -2.73 14.75
N SER A 78 -9.45 -3.93 15.05
CA SER A 78 -10.85 -4.32 14.80
C SER A 78 -11.84 -3.48 15.60
N GLU A 79 -11.54 -3.14 16.86
CA GLU A 79 -12.38 -2.27 17.70
C GLU A 79 -12.50 -0.86 17.14
N GLN A 80 -11.41 -0.35 16.54
CA GLN A 80 -11.41 0.95 15.88
C GLN A 80 -12.23 0.93 14.60
N LEU A 81 -12.10 -0.14 13.79
CA LEU A 81 -12.81 -0.28 12.53
C LEU A 81 -14.32 -0.53 12.70
N GLN A 82 -14.75 -1.19 13.79
CA GLN A 82 -16.18 -1.35 14.13
C GLN A 82 -16.92 -0.03 14.36
N LYS A 83 -16.20 1.04 14.71
CA LYS A 83 -16.77 2.39 14.88
C LYS A 83 -17.02 3.11 13.55
N LEU A 84 -16.53 2.54 12.44
CA LEU A 84 -16.70 3.08 11.10
C LEU A 84 -17.84 2.35 10.38
N PRO A 85 -18.55 3.01 9.46
CA PRO A 85 -19.64 2.40 8.69
C PRO A 85 -19.07 1.53 7.55
N ILE A 86 -18.26 0.52 7.91
CA ILE A 86 -17.60 -0.42 7.00
C ILE A 86 -18.34 -1.77 7.12
N SER A 87 -18.78 -2.29 5.98
CA SER A 87 -19.37 -3.64 5.85
C SER A 87 -18.43 -4.61 5.12
N ASP A 88 -18.73 -5.92 5.18
CA ASP A 88 -17.89 -6.98 4.61
C ASP A 88 -17.36 -6.73 3.18
N PRO A 89 -18.17 -6.27 2.21
CA PRO A 89 -17.69 -5.98 0.85
C PRO A 89 -16.57 -4.95 0.79
N HIS A 90 -16.50 -4.02 1.75
CA HIS A 90 -15.47 -2.98 1.77
C HIS A 90 -14.08 -3.55 2.04
N TYR A 91 -13.98 -4.61 2.85
CA TYR A 91 -12.71 -5.29 3.10
C TYR A 91 -12.19 -5.98 1.83
N ASP A 92 -13.10 -6.62 1.09
CA ASP A 92 -12.76 -7.33 -0.14
C ASP A 92 -12.34 -6.32 -1.23
N TRP A 93 -13.04 -5.20 -1.37
CA TRP A 93 -12.66 -4.09 -2.26
C TRP A 93 -11.30 -3.50 -1.90
N ALA A 94 -11.03 -3.29 -0.61
CA ALA A 94 -9.75 -2.78 -0.15
C ALA A 94 -8.61 -3.77 -0.46
N ALA A 95 -8.78 -5.05 -0.16
CA ALA A 95 -7.78 -6.08 -0.45
C ALA A 95 -7.49 -6.19 -1.95
N GLN A 96 -8.53 -6.28 -2.79
CA GLN A 96 -8.38 -6.35 -4.24
C GLN A 96 -7.68 -5.11 -4.81
N THR A 97 -8.07 -3.91 -4.35
CA THR A 97 -7.46 -2.66 -4.79
C THR A 97 -6.00 -2.57 -4.37
N PHE A 98 -5.66 -3.01 -3.16
CA PHE A 98 -4.29 -2.96 -2.67
C PHE A 98 -3.38 -3.91 -3.45
N LEU A 99 -3.83 -5.15 -3.71
CA LEU A 99 -3.09 -6.10 -4.55
C LEU A 99 -2.90 -5.57 -5.98
N LYS A 100 -3.95 -4.99 -6.59
CA LYS A 100 -3.85 -4.30 -7.89
C LYS A 100 -2.81 -3.18 -7.86
N THR A 101 -2.79 -2.41 -6.78
CA THR A 101 -1.85 -1.30 -6.61
C THR A 101 -0.41 -1.80 -6.45
N LEU A 102 -0.16 -2.83 -5.65
CA LEU A 102 1.15 -3.47 -5.56
C LEU A 102 1.61 -3.98 -6.93
N GLY A 103 0.74 -4.66 -7.68
CA GLY A 103 1.03 -5.12 -9.03
C GLY A 103 1.43 -3.98 -10.00
N GLN A 104 0.81 -2.81 -9.89
CA GLN A 104 1.18 -1.64 -10.70
C GLN A 104 2.58 -1.10 -10.37
N PHE A 105 2.97 -1.10 -9.09
CA PHE A 105 4.28 -0.61 -8.65
C PHE A 105 5.40 -1.60 -8.89
N LEU A 106 5.12 -2.88 -8.68
CA LEU A 106 6.09 -3.96 -8.80
C LEU A 106 6.23 -4.40 -10.27
N GLY A 107 5.20 -4.23 -11.11
CA GLY A 107 5.28 -4.48 -12.55
C GLY A 107 5.72 -5.92 -12.85
N ARG A 108 6.84 -6.07 -13.57
CA ARG A 108 7.41 -7.41 -13.89
C ARG A 108 7.85 -8.19 -12.65
N SER A 109 8.12 -7.50 -11.55
CA SER A 109 8.45 -8.12 -10.26
C SER A 109 7.24 -8.71 -9.53
N TRP A 110 6.01 -8.42 -9.98
CA TRP A 110 4.79 -8.99 -9.41
C TRP A 110 4.55 -10.40 -9.94
N SER A 111 5.23 -11.38 -9.34
CA SER A 111 5.05 -12.80 -9.69
C SER A 111 3.74 -13.37 -9.14
N SER A 112 3.29 -14.49 -9.71
CA SER A 112 2.13 -15.24 -9.21
C SER A 112 2.31 -15.62 -7.74
N ASP A 113 3.51 -16.12 -7.39
CA ASP A 113 3.87 -16.49 -6.02
C ASP A 113 3.76 -15.30 -5.07
N LEU A 114 4.35 -14.14 -5.43
CA LEU A 114 4.30 -12.95 -4.58
C LEU A 114 2.85 -12.46 -4.42
N SER A 115 2.07 -12.46 -5.50
CA SER A 115 0.65 -12.11 -5.46
C SER A 115 -0.17 -13.03 -4.56
N GLN A 116 0.13 -14.33 -4.59
CA GLN A 116 -0.54 -15.33 -3.76
C GLN A 116 -0.22 -15.12 -2.29
N GLU A 117 1.05 -14.94 -1.93
CA GLU A 117 1.45 -14.73 -0.53
C GLU A 117 0.85 -13.42 0.03
N TRP A 118 0.85 -12.34 -0.75
CA TRP A 118 0.18 -11.10 -0.34
C TRP A 118 -1.33 -11.30 -0.18
N GLY A 119 -1.96 -12.08 -1.06
CA GLY A 119 -3.36 -12.48 -0.91
C GLY A 119 -3.63 -13.23 0.39
N CYS A 120 -2.74 -14.16 0.79
CA CYS A 120 -2.83 -14.86 2.06
C CYS A 120 -2.70 -13.92 3.26
N VAL A 121 -1.77 -12.95 3.22
CA VAL A 121 -1.63 -11.92 4.26
C VAL A 121 -2.92 -11.08 4.38
N PHE A 122 -3.47 -10.61 3.27
CA PHE A 122 -4.71 -9.84 3.28
C PHE A 122 -5.90 -10.65 3.78
N ASN A 123 -6.04 -11.91 3.37
CA ASN A 123 -7.08 -12.79 3.88
C ASN A 123 -6.96 -13.00 5.39
N LEU A 124 -5.74 -13.18 5.90
CA LEU A 124 -5.49 -13.27 7.34
C LEU A 124 -5.96 -11.99 8.05
N ILE A 125 -5.55 -10.81 7.57
CA ILE A 125 -5.97 -9.52 8.14
C ILE A 125 -7.50 -9.40 8.12
N VAL A 126 -8.14 -9.58 6.95
CA VAL A 126 -9.58 -9.39 6.77
C VAL A 126 -10.38 -10.36 7.64
N ASN A 127 -10.01 -11.64 7.68
CA ASN A 127 -10.68 -12.62 8.52
C ASN A 127 -10.57 -12.27 10.00
N THR A 128 -9.38 -11.85 10.45
CA THR A 128 -9.18 -11.42 11.84
C THR A 128 -9.98 -10.16 12.18
N LEU A 129 -10.02 -9.17 11.28
CA LEU A 129 -10.81 -7.95 11.48
C LEU A 129 -12.32 -8.24 11.51
N LYS A 130 -12.81 -9.15 10.65
CA LYS A 130 -14.22 -9.58 10.59
C LYS A 130 -14.64 -10.36 11.83
N GLN A 131 -13.77 -11.20 12.39
CA GLN A 131 -14.07 -12.01 13.59
C GLN A 131 -14.22 -11.16 14.86
N GLY A 132 -13.61 -9.97 14.90
CA GLY A 132 -13.68 -9.05 16.05
C GLY A 132 -13.15 -9.66 17.36
N VAL A 133 -13.33 -8.92 18.46
CA VAL A 133 -12.78 -9.21 19.81
C VAL A 133 -13.27 -10.53 20.44
N ASN A 134 -14.24 -11.22 19.84
CA ASN A 134 -14.93 -12.37 20.47
C ASN A 134 -14.39 -13.76 20.13
N SER A 135 -13.30 -13.86 19.38
CA SER A 135 -12.69 -15.16 19.02
C SER A 135 -11.40 -15.39 19.79
N ASN A 136 -11.21 -16.62 20.28
CA ASN A 136 -9.99 -17.10 20.94
C ASN A 136 -8.88 -17.22 19.87
N MET A 137 -8.37 -16.06 19.44
CA MET A 137 -7.66 -15.83 18.18
C MET A 137 -6.35 -16.62 18.03
N GLN A 138 -5.79 -17.08 19.14
CA GLN A 138 -4.62 -17.96 19.17
C GLN A 138 -4.86 -19.32 18.49
N ASN A 139 -6.10 -19.84 18.50
CA ASN A 139 -6.43 -21.13 17.89
C ASN A 139 -6.75 -20.99 16.38
N ASP A 140 -7.34 -19.89 15.93
CA ASP A 140 -7.73 -19.70 14.51
C ASP A 140 -6.56 -19.29 13.61
N LEU A 141 -5.54 -18.63 14.16
CA LEU A 141 -4.26 -18.39 13.49
C LEU A 141 -3.46 -19.69 13.27
N GLN A 142 -3.72 -20.74 14.05
CA GLN A 142 -3.14 -22.07 13.79
C GLN A 142 -3.83 -22.76 12.59
N HIS A 143 -5.15 -22.62 12.44
CA HIS A 143 -5.91 -23.32 11.39
C HIS A 143 -6.01 -22.56 10.06
N SER A 144 -6.04 -21.23 10.04
CA SER A 144 -6.21 -20.44 8.80
C SER A 144 -4.95 -20.46 7.90
N ILE A 145 -3.77 -20.61 8.52
CA ILE A 145 -2.51 -20.88 7.81
C ILE A 145 -2.49 -22.31 7.24
N VAL A 146 -3.35 -23.22 7.71
CA VAL A 146 -3.36 -24.63 7.27
C VAL A 146 -4.47 -24.91 6.24
N ALA A 147 -5.63 -24.24 6.32
CA ALA A 147 -6.88 -24.65 5.68
C ALA A 147 -7.07 -24.38 4.17
N HIS A 148 -6.17 -23.70 3.48
CA HIS A 148 -6.27 -23.49 2.02
C HIS A 148 -5.65 -24.61 1.15
N SER A 149 -5.36 -25.79 1.74
CA SER A 149 -4.63 -26.89 1.08
C SER A 149 -5.47 -27.85 0.23
N SER A 150 -6.70 -27.52 -0.14
CA SER A 150 -7.59 -28.46 -0.82
C SER A 150 -8.11 -27.90 -2.14
N GLN A 151 -7.20 -27.55 -3.05
CA GLN A 151 -7.45 -27.51 -4.49
C GLN A 151 -6.10 -27.42 -5.25
N GLU A 152 -5.32 -28.49 -5.19
CA GLU A 152 -4.24 -28.73 -6.16
C GLU A 152 -4.78 -29.55 -7.34
N GLN A 153 -4.64 -29.04 -8.56
CA GLN A 153 -4.27 -29.89 -9.69
C GLN A 153 -3.26 -29.17 -10.61
N ILE A 154 -2.03 -29.67 -10.52
CA ILE A 154 -1.10 -30.00 -11.61
C ILE A 154 -0.53 -28.83 -12.44
N ILE A 155 0.76 -28.53 -12.24
CA ILE A 155 1.83 -28.77 -13.21
C ILE A 155 3.17 -28.89 -12.45
N SER A 156 3.90 -29.93 -12.82
CA SER A 156 5.17 -30.37 -12.24
C SER A 156 6.38 -29.60 -12.76
N ASP A 157 7.37 -29.60 -11.88
CA ASP A 157 8.81 -29.76 -12.16
C ASP A 157 9.64 -28.49 -12.33
N GLY A 158 10.73 -28.44 -11.57
CA GLY A 158 11.67 -27.33 -11.52
C GLY A 158 12.02 -26.91 -10.10
N LYS A 159 13.00 -27.60 -9.50
CA LYS A 159 13.79 -27.07 -8.39
C LYS A 159 14.28 -25.66 -8.73
N HIS A 160 13.70 -24.64 -8.12
CA HIS A 160 14.35 -23.35 -8.01
C HIS A 160 14.29 -22.92 -6.55
N GLU A 161 15.44 -23.04 -5.89
CA GLU A 161 15.78 -22.23 -4.73
C GLU A 161 15.76 -20.76 -5.18
N THR A 162 14.60 -20.11 -5.09
CA THR A 162 14.49 -18.68 -5.35
C THR A 162 14.69 -17.93 -4.05
N SER A 163 15.97 -17.65 -3.76
CA SER A 163 16.40 -16.54 -2.92
C SER A 163 15.66 -15.29 -3.38
N CYS A 164 14.71 -14.80 -2.58
CA CYS A 164 13.67 -13.83 -2.94
C CYS A 164 14.14 -12.38 -3.14
N LEU A 165 15.39 -12.19 -3.54
CA LEU A 165 16.00 -10.89 -3.79
C LEU A 165 16.83 -10.95 -5.07
N THR A 166 16.17 -11.14 -6.22
CA THR A 166 16.86 -11.04 -7.51
C THR A 166 17.30 -9.59 -7.74
N ASP A 167 18.45 -9.38 -8.39
CA ASP A 167 18.91 -8.02 -8.73
C ASP A 167 17.92 -7.30 -9.65
N GLU A 168 17.19 -8.06 -10.48
CA GLU A 168 16.08 -7.56 -11.28
C GLU A 168 14.93 -7.01 -10.41
N PHE A 169 14.59 -7.69 -9.31
CA PHE A 169 13.58 -7.24 -8.36
C PHE A 169 13.96 -5.87 -7.78
N LYS A 170 15.19 -5.74 -7.26
CA LYS A 170 15.71 -4.48 -6.70
C LYS A 170 15.73 -3.35 -7.73
N LEU A 171 16.15 -3.63 -8.96
CA LEU A 171 16.21 -2.65 -10.04
C LEU A 171 14.82 -2.13 -10.44
N ASN A 172 13.84 -3.03 -10.52
CA ASN A 172 12.46 -2.65 -10.85
C ASN A 172 11.85 -1.75 -9.77
N ILE A 173 12.08 -2.03 -8.49
CA ILE A 173 11.70 -1.15 -7.39
C ILE A 173 12.35 0.22 -7.56
N GLN A 174 13.68 0.27 -7.70
CA GLN A 174 14.41 1.53 -7.86
C GLN A 174 13.90 2.36 -9.04
N ASN A 175 13.57 1.71 -10.16
CA ASN A 175 12.99 2.39 -11.32
C ASN A 175 11.59 2.92 -11.05
N ALA A 176 10.74 2.16 -10.34
CA ALA A 176 9.41 2.62 -9.92
C ALA A 176 9.51 3.81 -8.95
N VAL A 177 10.37 3.73 -7.93
CA VAL A 177 10.67 4.84 -7.01
C VAL A 177 11.11 6.08 -7.81
N LYS A 178 12.10 5.93 -8.70
CA LYS A 178 12.63 7.02 -9.51
C LYS A 178 11.55 7.66 -10.39
N ALA A 179 10.71 6.86 -11.04
CA ALA A 179 9.64 7.36 -11.88
C ALA A 179 8.64 8.22 -11.10
N ILE A 180 8.32 7.84 -9.87
CA ILE A 180 7.36 8.59 -9.06
C ILE A 180 7.99 9.84 -8.47
N VAL A 181 9.24 9.78 -7.99
CA VAL A 181 9.99 10.98 -7.56
C VAL A 181 10.06 12.00 -8.70
N LEU A 182 10.41 11.56 -9.91
CA LEU A 182 10.42 12.42 -11.09
C LEU A 182 9.04 13.01 -11.41
N LYS A 183 7.98 12.21 -11.30
CA LYS A 183 6.61 12.68 -11.49
C LYS A 183 6.23 13.74 -10.46
N GLN A 184 6.59 13.57 -9.20
CA GLN A 184 6.29 14.54 -8.14
C GLN A 184 7.08 15.83 -8.33
N ILE A 185 8.38 15.74 -8.64
CA ILE A 185 9.20 16.92 -8.98
C ILE A 185 8.57 17.68 -10.13
N LYS A 186 8.16 16.98 -11.19
CA LYS A 186 7.49 17.61 -12.35
C LYS A 186 6.23 18.38 -11.92
N LEU A 187 5.36 17.78 -11.11
CA LEU A 187 4.14 18.44 -10.65
C LEU A 187 4.43 19.70 -9.83
N GLU A 188 5.41 19.65 -8.93
CA GLU A 188 5.76 20.80 -8.09
C GLU A 188 6.42 21.92 -8.91
N VAL A 189 7.28 21.58 -9.87
CA VAL A 189 7.88 22.54 -10.80
C VAL A 189 6.81 23.21 -11.67
N GLU A 190 5.87 22.44 -12.23
CA GLU A 190 4.77 22.98 -13.04
C GLU A 190 3.88 23.93 -12.22
N LYS A 191 3.64 23.61 -10.95
CA LYS A 191 2.89 24.46 -10.03
C LYS A 191 3.62 25.78 -9.75
N TYR A 192 4.91 25.71 -9.38
CA TYR A 192 5.72 26.90 -9.12
C TYR A 192 5.80 27.82 -10.35
N LEU A 193 6.04 27.24 -11.54
CA LEU A 193 6.08 28.01 -12.78
C LEU A 193 4.74 28.68 -13.10
N LYS A 194 3.61 28.02 -12.81
CA LYS A 194 2.30 28.65 -12.97
C LYS A 194 2.11 29.83 -12.02
N GLU A 195 2.55 29.71 -10.77
CA GLU A 195 2.49 30.79 -9.78
C GLU A 195 3.36 31.98 -10.23
N GLU A 196 4.60 31.75 -10.65
CA GLU A 196 5.53 32.78 -11.14
C GLU A 196 5.00 33.46 -12.41
N LEU A 197 4.41 32.71 -13.35
CA LEU A 197 3.79 33.26 -14.55
C LEU A 197 2.57 34.15 -14.23
N ILE A 198 1.76 33.75 -13.25
CA ILE A 198 0.63 34.58 -12.79
C ILE A 198 1.15 35.88 -12.18
N GLU A 199 2.21 35.82 -11.39
CA GLU A 199 2.83 37.01 -10.78
C GLU A 199 3.36 37.97 -11.85
N ILE A 200 4.14 37.45 -12.81
CA ILE A 200 4.67 38.19 -13.96
C ILE A 200 3.54 38.83 -14.78
N SER A 201 2.45 38.11 -15.01
CA SER A 201 1.31 38.62 -15.80
C SER A 201 0.60 39.83 -15.16
N ARG A 202 0.80 40.05 -13.86
CA ARG A 202 0.21 41.16 -13.10
C ARG A 202 1.13 42.37 -12.97
N MET A 203 2.40 42.23 -13.31
CA MET A 203 3.40 43.28 -13.19
C MET A 203 3.35 44.27 -14.35
N THR A 204 3.69 45.54 -14.10
CA THR A 204 3.92 46.52 -15.16
C THR A 204 5.28 46.32 -15.83
N PRO A 205 5.51 46.87 -17.04
CA PRO A 205 6.83 46.82 -17.68
C PRO A 205 7.97 47.36 -16.81
N GLU A 206 7.73 48.40 -16.00
CA GLU A 206 8.75 48.93 -15.08
C GLU A 206 9.07 47.97 -13.93
N GLU A 207 8.07 47.28 -13.39
CA GLU A 207 8.24 46.28 -12.32
C GLU A 207 9.01 45.05 -12.81
N LEU A 208 8.74 44.60 -14.05
CA LEU A 208 9.48 43.50 -14.68
C LEU A 208 10.97 43.83 -14.85
N ILE A 209 11.29 45.07 -15.24
CA ILE A 209 12.67 45.55 -15.35
C ILE A 209 13.34 45.58 -13.97
N ALA A 210 12.62 46.03 -12.94
CA ALA A 210 13.14 46.07 -11.57
C ALA A 210 13.46 44.66 -11.02
N VAL A 211 12.59 43.67 -11.26
CA VAL A 211 12.80 42.26 -10.87
C VAL A 211 13.96 41.62 -11.64
N ALA A 212 14.13 41.93 -12.94
CA ALA A 212 15.21 41.38 -13.76
C ALA A 212 16.61 41.90 -13.37
N ILE A 213 16.69 43.07 -12.76
CA ILE A 213 17.96 43.72 -12.34
C ILE A 213 18.35 43.32 -10.90
N GLN A 214 17.42 42.76 -10.10
CA GLN A 214 17.70 42.27 -8.76
C GLN A 214 18.52 40.96 -8.82
N PRO A 215 19.71 40.88 -8.20
CA PRO A 215 20.43 39.61 -8.12
C PRO A 215 19.63 38.63 -7.25
N LYS A 216 19.25 37.47 -7.82
CA LYS A 216 18.72 36.35 -7.02
C LYS A 216 19.82 35.93 -6.02
N SER A 217 19.60 36.18 -4.72
CA SER A 217 20.48 35.75 -3.62
C SER A 217 20.49 34.23 -3.46
#